data_AF-A0A2N2RY26-F1
#
_entry.id   AF-A0A2N2RY26-F1
#
_cell.length_a   1.000
_cell.length_b   1.000
_cell.length_c   1.000
_cell.angle_alpha   90.00
_cell.angle_beta   90.00
_cell.angle_gamma   90.00
#
_symmetry.space_group_name_H-M   'P 1'
#
loop_
_entity.id
_entity.type
_entity.pdbx_description
1 polymer ?
#
loop_
_entity_poly.entity_id
_entity_poly.type
_entity_poly.pdbx_seq_one_letter_code
_entity_poly.pdbx_strand_id
1 'polypeptide(L)'
;MRHQDWLLKWCATRIHRRSAIEPAIGYMKNDGRLGRNWLKGVWGDALHAMLCGAGHNLRMILRDIRLFYGQCFASQLQLLIFVIRQQLNGTHFKQLKSA
;
A
#
# COMPACT_ATOMS: atom_id res chain seq x y z
N MET A 1 -32.63 23.31 -6.41
CA MET A 1 -31.34 22.78 -6.91
C MET A 1 -31.62 22.24 -8.32
N ARG A 2 -30.95 22.74 -9.37
CA ARG A 2 -31.31 22.40 -10.77
C ARG A 2 -30.64 21.09 -11.17
N HIS A 3 -31.31 20.27 -11.99
CA HIS A 3 -30.82 18.96 -12.45
C HIS A 3 -29.41 19.01 -13.07
N GLN A 4 -29.01 20.15 -13.66
CA GLN A 4 -27.67 20.35 -14.23
C GLN A 4 -26.55 20.50 -13.18
N ASP A 5 -26.87 20.97 -11.96
CA ASP A 5 -25.88 21.13 -10.88
C ASP A 5 -25.35 19.77 -10.38
N TRP A 6 -26.15 18.70 -10.54
CA TRP A 6 -25.79 17.34 -10.15
C TRP A 6 -24.72 16.75 -11.07
N LEU A 7 -24.88 16.92 -12.39
CA LEU A 7 -23.94 16.41 -13.39
C LEU A 7 -22.58 17.09 -13.27
N LEU A 8 -22.55 18.40 -13.04
CA LEU A 8 -21.31 19.15 -12.85
C LEU A 8 -20.57 18.71 -11.58
N LYS A 9 -21.29 18.56 -10.45
CA LYS A 9 -20.71 18.00 -9.22
C LYS A 9 -20.18 16.60 -9.44
N TRP A 10 -20.92 15.74 -10.15
CA TRP A 10 -20.51 14.37 -10.43
C TRP A 10 -19.26 14.31 -11.31
N CYS A 11 -19.20 15.10 -12.38
CA CYS A 11 -18.02 15.22 -13.24
C CYS A 11 -16.80 15.72 -12.46
N ALA A 12 -16.97 16.77 -11.66
CA ALA A 12 -15.89 17.34 -10.84
C ALA A 12 -15.32 16.30 -9.85
N THR A 13 -16.19 15.55 -9.16
CA THR A 13 -15.76 14.46 -8.27
C THR A 13 -15.02 13.35 -9.03
N ARG A 14 -15.49 12.96 -10.21
CA ARG A 14 -14.81 11.93 -11.04
C ARG A 14 -13.44 12.39 -11.51
N ILE A 15 -13.29 13.64 -11.92
CA ILE A 15 -12.01 14.22 -12.35
C ILE A 15 -11.04 14.27 -11.17
N HIS A 16 -11.49 14.71 -9.99
CA HIS A 16 -10.65 14.79 -8.79
C HIS A 16 -10.13 13.40 -8.32
N ARG A 17 -10.93 12.35 -8.52
CA ARG A 17 -10.47 10.97 -8.24
C ARG A 17 -9.43 10.48 -9.27
N ARG A 18 -9.50 10.95 -10.51
CA ARG A 18 -8.53 10.60 -11.57
C ARG A 18 -7.25 11.42 -11.50
N SER A 19 -7.28 12.65 -10.98
CA SER A 19 -6.07 13.47 -10.82
C SER A 19 -5.04 12.86 -9.88
N ALA A 20 -5.45 11.96 -8.98
CA ALA A 20 -4.53 11.18 -8.14
C ALA A 20 -3.65 10.20 -8.94
N ILE A 21 -4.00 9.90 -10.19
CA ILE A 21 -3.25 8.99 -11.07
C ILE A 21 -2.17 9.74 -11.86
N GLU A 22 -2.34 11.04 -12.10
CA GLU A 22 -1.38 11.88 -12.84
C GLU A 22 0.03 11.86 -12.23
N PRO A 23 0.23 11.96 -10.89
CA PRO A 23 1.54 11.81 -10.26
C PRO A 23 2.16 10.43 -10.50
N ALA A 24 1.35 9.36 -10.50
CA ALA A 24 1.84 8.00 -10.74
C ALA A 24 2.28 7.83 -12.21
N ILE A 25 1.53 8.39 -13.16
CA ILE A 25 1.90 8.40 -14.58
C ILE A 25 3.17 9.23 -14.81
N GLY A 26 3.28 10.41 -14.18
CA GLY A 26 4.47 11.26 -14.24
C GLY A 26 5.71 10.55 -13.70
N TYR A 27 5.59 9.89 -12.54
CA TYR A 27 6.64 9.05 -11.99
C TYR A 27 7.00 7.89 -12.92
N MET A 28 6.01 7.20 -13.49
CA MET A 28 6.24 6.11 -14.44
C MET A 28 7.00 6.56 -15.69
N LYS A 29 6.69 7.75 -16.21
CA LYS A 29 7.38 8.36 -17.36
C LYS A 29 8.83 8.68 -17.06
N ASN A 30 9.12 9.34 -15.93
CA ASN A 30 10.46 9.80 -15.58
C ASN A 30 11.34 8.69 -14.99
N ASP A 31 10.85 8.00 -13.96
CA ASP A 31 11.63 7.05 -13.15
C ASP A 31 11.20 5.59 -13.36
N GLY A 32 9.94 5.36 -13.74
CA GLY A 32 9.38 4.03 -13.99
C GLY A 32 9.80 3.36 -15.30
N ARG A 33 10.87 3.85 -15.94
CA ARG A 33 11.48 3.31 -17.17
C ARG A 33 10.58 3.29 -18.40
N LEU A 34 9.40 3.92 -18.33
CA LEU A 34 8.48 4.02 -19.46
C LEU A 34 9.07 4.86 -20.60
N GLY A 35 9.87 5.89 -20.29
CA GLY A 35 10.57 6.71 -21.28
C GLY A 35 11.80 6.07 -21.94
N ARG A 36 12.17 4.84 -21.55
CA ARG A 36 13.32 4.09 -22.11
C ARG A 36 12.84 2.75 -22.64
N ASN A 37 12.30 2.74 -23.87
CA ASN A 37 11.96 1.51 -24.57
C ASN A 37 13.13 1.05 -25.45
N TRP A 38 13.56 -0.20 -25.28
CA TRP A 38 14.57 -0.85 -26.11
C TRP A 38 13.98 -1.80 -27.16
N LEU A 39 12.65 -2.03 -27.12
CA LEU A 39 11.92 -2.84 -28.08
C LEU A 39 11.61 -1.99 -29.33
N LYS A 40 11.81 -2.58 -30.52
CA LYS A 40 11.58 -1.89 -31.79
C LYS A 40 10.12 -1.93 -32.22
N GLY A 41 9.61 -0.80 -32.70
CA GLY A 41 8.30 -0.68 -33.34
C GLY A 41 7.12 -0.54 -32.37
N VAL A 42 5.95 -0.24 -32.95
CA VAL A 42 4.71 0.11 -32.21
C VAL A 42 4.25 -1.00 -31.25
N TRP A 43 4.42 -2.26 -31.65
CA TRP A 43 4.12 -3.42 -30.79
C TRP A 43 5.05 -3.50 -29.58
N GLY A 44 6.33 -3.16 -29.78
CA GLY A 44 7.33 -3.10 -28.71
C GLY A 44 7.00 -2.00 -27.70
N ASP A 45 6.63 -0.80 -28.18
CA ASP A 45 6.20 0.32 -27.33
C ASP A 45 4.99 -0.06 -26.47
N ALA A 46 3.98 -0.70 -27.07
CA ALA A 46 2.77 -1.13 -26.38
C ALA A 46 3.07 -2.17 -25.29
N LEU A 47 3.88 -3.19 -25.61
CA LEU A 47 4.29 -4.22 -24.66
C LEU A 47 5.13 -3.66 -23.52
N HIS A 48 6.08 -2.76 -23.82
CA HIS A 48 6.91 -2.11 -22.80
C HIS A 48 6.08 -1.29 -21.83
N ALA A 49 5.08 -0.56 -22.35
CA ALA A 49 4.16 0.22 -21.52
C ALA A 49 3.30 -0.66 -20.60
N MET A 50 2.75 -1.75 -21.15
CA MET A 50 1.97 -2.71 -20.36
C MET A 50 2.82 -3.37 -19.26
N LEU A 51 4.05 -3.79 -19.58
CA LEU A 51 4.94 -4.46 -18.63
C LEU A 51 5.45 -3.50 -17.55
N CYS A 52 5.79 -2.25 -17.89
CA CYS A 52 6.17 -1.23 -16.92
C CYS A 52 5.02 -0.95 -15.93
N GLY A 53 3.79 -0.83 -16.42
CA GLY A 53 2.60 -0.67 -15.59
C GLY A 53 2.34 -1.88 -14.68
N ALA A 54 2.39 -3.10 -15.24
CA ALA A 54 2.25 -4.33 -14.47
C ALA A 54 3.31 -4.46 -13.37
N GLY A 55 4.58 -4.17 -13.69
CA GLY A 55 5.67 -4.18 -12.72
C GLY A 55 5.51 -3.12 -11.61
N HIS A 56 4.94 -1.96 -11.91
CA HIS A 56 4.58 -0.97 -10.89
C HIS A 56 3.49 -1.50 -9.94
N ASN A 57 2.42 -2.08 -10.48
CA ASN A 57 1.35 -2.68 -9.67
C ASN A 57 1.84 -3.84 -8.79
N LEU A 58 2.68 -4.73 -9.34
CA LEU A 58 3.28 -5.82 -8.59
C LEU A 58 4.14 -5.32 -7.42
N ARG A 59 4.92 -4.24 -7.61
CA ARG A 59 5.70 -3.63 -6.52
C ARG A 59 4.83 -3.09 -5.39
N MET A 60 3.67 -2.52 -5.71
CA MET A 60 2.72 -2.06 -4.68
C MET A 60 2.18 -3.24 -3.87
N ILE A 61 1.72 -4.29 -4.55
CA ILE A 61 1.19 -5.51 -3.90
C ILE A 61 2.25 -6.13 -2.99
N LEU A 62 3.49 -6.29 -3.48
CA LEU A 62 4.59 -6.86 -2.68
C LEU A 62 4.94 -5.99 -1.47
N ARG A 63 4.85 -4.66 -1.59
CA ARG A 63 5.06 -3.75 -0.46
C ARG A 63 3.98 -3.92 0.60
N ASP A 64 2.72 -4.03 0.20
CA ASP A 64 1.60 -4.19 1.12
C ASP A 64 1.67 -5.55 1.83
N ILE A 65 2.01 -6.61 1.09
CA ILE A 65 2.28 -7.94 1.66
C ILE A 65 3.41 -7.88 2.69
N ARG A 66 4.52 -7.20 2.37
CA ARG A 66 5.66 -7.05 3.30
C ARG A 66 5.26 -6.32 4.58
N LEU A 67 4.49 -5.24 4.46
CA LEU A 67 4.00 -4.49 5.62
C LEU A 67 3.04 -5.32 6.46
N PHE A 68 2.14 -6.06 5.81
CA PHE A 68 1.20 -6.95 6.48
C PHE A 68 1.92 -8.03 7.30
N TYR A 69 2.88 -8.74 6.71
CA TYR A 69 3.66 -9.74 7.44
C TYR A 69 4.47 -9.12 8.60
N GLY A 70 5.06 -7.94 8.39
CA GLY A 70 5.76 -7.21 9.45
C GLY A 70 4.84 -6.83 10.62
N GLN A 71 3.63 -6.36 10.32
CA GLN A 71 2.62 -6.02 11.32
C GLN A 71 2.11 -7.26 12.07
N CYS A 72 1.83 -8.37 11.37
CA CYS A 72 1.45 -9.62 12.01
C CYS A 72 2.54 -10.11 12.97
N PHE A 73 3.80 -10.14 12.52
CA PHE A 73 4.92 -10.55 13.36
C PHE A 73 5.09 -9.66 14.60
N ALA A 74 5.02 -8.34 14.41
CA ALA A 74 5.10 -7.39 15.52
C ALA A 74 3.96 -7.59 16.53
N SER A 75 2.73 -7.82 16.07
CA SER A 75 1.58 -8.06 16.95
C SER A 75 1.73 -9.35 17.77
N GLN A 76 2.25 -10.43 17.17
CA GLN A 76 2.53 -11.68 17.87
C GLN A 76 3.60 -11.49 18.96
N LEU A 77 4.66 -10.75 18.67
CA LEU A 77 5.72 -10.46 19.64
C LEU A 77 5.20 -9.60 20.80
N GLN A 78 4.38 -8.58 20.51
CA GLN A 78 3.77 -7.74 21.55
C GLN A 78 2.86 -8.54 22.49
N LEU A 79 2.05 -9.44 21.93
CA LEU A 79 1.20 -10.34 22.72
C LEU A 79 2.04 -11.25 23.63
N LEU A 80 3.13 -11.81 23.12
CA LEU A 80 4.04 -12.65 23.90
C LEU A 80 4.66 -11.88 25.09
N ILE A 81 5.16 -10.67 24.84
CA ILE A 81 5.73 -9.79 25.88
C ILE A 81 4.67 -9.47 26.94
N PHE A 82 3.43 -9.18 26.52
CA PHE A 82 2.33 -8.94 27.43
C PHE A 82 2.07 -10.14 28.34
N VAL A 83 2.01 -11.36 27.79
CA VAL A 83 1.81 -12.59 28.56
C VAL A 83 2.94 -12.82 29.56
N ILE A 84 4.20 -12.66 29.15
CA ILE A 84 5.37 -12.81 30.03
C ILE A 84 5.31 -11.80 31.18
N ARG A 85 4.99 -10.54 30.87
CA ARG A 85 4.85 -9.48 31.87
C ARG A 85 3.73 -9.78 32.87
N GLN A 86 2.61 -10.35 32.43
CA GLN A 86 1.54 -10.79 33.33
C GLN A 86 1.99 -11.92 34.27
N GLN A 87 2.75 -12.90 33.76
CA GLN A 87 3.28 -13.99 34.59
C GLN A 87 4.26 -13.48 35.65
N LEU A 88 5.18 -12.59 35.29
CA LEU A 88 6.14 -11.99 36.25
C LEU A 88 5.46 -11.17 37.34
N ASN A 89 4.43 -10.38 37.00
CA ASN A 89 3.68 -9.61 37.98
C ASN A 89 2.80 -10.52 38.87
N GLY A 90 2.26 -11.61 38.31
CA GLY A 90 1.42 -12.56 39.04
C GLY A 90 2.19 -13.49 39.99
N THR A 91 3.40 -13.92 39.62
CA THR A 91 4.24 -14.77 40.48
C THR A 91 4.78 -13.99 41.69
N HIS A 92 5.16 -12.74 41.50
CA HIS A 92 5.66 -11.88 42.59
C HIS A 92 4.61 -11.63 43.68
N PHE A 93 3.32 -11.52 43.30
CA PHE A 93 2.21 -11.30 44.24
C PHE A 93 1.80 -12.57 45.01
N LYS A 94 1.96 -13.75 44.40
CA LYS A 94 1.68 -15.03 45.09
C LYS A 94 2.71 -15.35 46.17
N GLN A 95 3.98 -14.99 45.98
CA GLN A 95 5.00 -15.17 47.03
C GLN A 95 4.76 -14.27 48.26
N LEU A 96 4.34 -13.01 48.07
CA LEU A 96 4.13 -12.06 49.17
C LEU A 96 2.94 -12.38 50.08
N LYS A 97 1.97 -13.18 49.61
CA LYS A 97 0.82 -13.63 50.43
C LYS A 97 1.03 -14.98 51.12
N SER A 98 2.14 -15.65 50.85
CA SER A 98 2.46 -16.99 51.39
C SER A 98 3.56 -16.96 52.46
N ALA A 99 4.07 -15.78 52.81
CA ALA A 99 4.97 -15.53 53.94
C ALA A 99 4.19 -14.79 55.04
#